data_AF-A0A3A8W3G7-F1
#
_entry.id   AF-A0A3A8W3G7-F1
#
_cell.length_a   1.000
_cell.length_b   1.000
_cell.length_c   1.000
_cell.angle_alpha   90.00
_cell.angle_beta   90.00
_cell.angle_gamma   90.00
#
_symmetry.space_group_name_H-M   'P 1'
#
loop_
_entity.id
_entity.type
_entity.pdbx_description
1 polymer ?
#
loop_
_entity_poly.entity_id
_entity_poly.type
_entity_poly.pdbx_seq_one_letter_code
_entity_poly.pdbx_strand_id
1 'polypeptide(L)' 'MKKVILGSIMFLAGLLSVAVLLAGTMANEWNVNGQLSSFWNISQYGLAPAFYIFVGIAILGISVAIWGVFEKEK' A
#
# COMPACT_ATOMS: atom_id res chain seq x y z
N MET A 1 18.61 -5.11 14.19
CA MET A 1 17.77 -4.08 13.51
C MET A 1 16.96 -4.63 12.33
N LYS A 2 17.41 -5.69 11.65
CA LYS A 2 16.68 -6.34 10.52
C LYS A 2 15.23 -6.76 10.83
N LYS A 3 14.96 -7.29 12.03
CA LYS A 3 13.61 -7.67 12.46
C LYS A 3 12.66 -6.47 12.60
N VAL A 4 13.19 -5.31 13.03
CA VAL A 4 12.42 -4.06 13.15
C VAL A 4 12.10 -3.52 11.76
N ILE A 5 13.06 -3.56 10.83
CA ILE A 5 12.86 -3.17 9.43
C ILE A 5 11.74 -4.01 8.80
N LEU A 6 11.82 -5.35 8.93
CA LEU A 6 10.79 -6.26 8.41
C LEU A 6 9.40 -5.96 9.02
N GLY A 7 9.34 -5.77 10.35
CA GLY A 7 8.10 -5.44 11.06
C GLY A 7 7.48 -4.12 10.59
N SER A 8 8.28 -3.07 10.43
CA SER A 8 7.82 -1.77 9.91
C SER A 8 7.26 -1.88 8.49
N ILE A 9 7.83 -2.73 7.65
CA ILE A 9 7.38 -2.92 6.26
C ILE A 9 6.11 -3.75 6.20
N MET A 10 5.99 -4.80 7.00
CA MET A 10 4.74 -5.56 7.12
C MET A 10 3.60 -4.67 7.64
N PHE A 11 3.90 -3.77 8.57
CA PHE A 11 2.95 -2.78 9.05
C PHE A 11 2.52 -1.78 7.95
N LEU A 12 3.47 -1.28 7.16
CA LEU A 12 3.19 -0.37 6.04
C LEU A 12 2.38 -1.03 4.92
N ALA A 13 2.68 -2.28 4.59
CA ALA A 13 1.91 -3.09 3.64
C ALA A 13 0.48 -3.35 4.15
N GLY A 14 0.32 -3.62 5.44
CA GLY A 14 -0.99 -3.76 6.09
C GLY A 14 -1.82 -2.48 6.00
N LEU A 15 -1.21 -1.32 6.29
CA LEU A 15 -1.87 -0.01 6.15
C LEU A 15 -2.33 0.26 4.72
N LEU A 16 -1.48 -0.04 3.73
CA LEU A 16 -1.83 0.07 2.31
C LEU A 16 -3.01 -0.83 1.94
N SER A 17 -3.01 -2.08 2.40
CA SER A 17 -4.10 -3.02 2.15
C SER A 17 -5.41 -2.52 2.74
N VAL A 18 -5.40 -1.99 3.96
CA VAL A 18 -6.58 -1.43 4.62
C VAL A 18 -7.08 -0.19 3.87
N ALA A 19 -6.20 0.70 3.42
CA ALA A 19 -6.56 1.87 2.66
C ALA A 19 -7.27 1.52 1.33
N VAL A 20 -6.77 0.51 0.61
CA VAL A 20 -7.39 0.02 -0.63
C VAL A 20 -8.76 -0.61 -0.37
N LEU A 21 -8.86 -1.45 0.67
CA LEU A 21 -10.14 -2.06 1.06
C LEU A 21 -11.18 -1.00 1.44
N LEU A 22 -10.79 0.02 2.21
CA LEU A 22 -11.67 1.11 2.62
C LEU A 22 -12.14 1.94 1.41
N ALA A 23 -11.22 2.22 0.48
CA ALA A 23 -11.57 2.92 -0.76
C ALA A 23 -12.53 2.10 -1.65
N GLY A 24 -12.42 0.77 -1.63
CA GLY A 24 -13.32 -0.13 -2.33
C GLY A 24 -14.70 -0.25 -1.68
N THR A 25 -14.79 -0.30 -0.35
CA THR A 25 -16.08 -0.39 0.35
C THR A 25 -16.86 0.92 0.33
N MET A 26 -16.17 2.07 0.31
CA MET A 26 -16.78 3.38 0.10
C MET A 26 -17.29 3.61 -1.34
N ALA A 27 -16.89 2.77 -2.30
CA ALA A 27 -17.28 2.91 -3.71
C ALA A 27 -18.71 2.40 -4.02
N ASN A 28 -19.49 2.00 -3.02
CA ASN A 28 -20.82 1.38 -3.20
C ASN A 28 -21.81 2.26 -3.99
N GLU A 29 -21.58 3.57 -4.05
CA GLU A 29 -22.42 4.52 -4.79
C GLU A 29 -21.95 4.76 -6.24
N TRP A 30 -20.72 4.33 -6.60
CA TRP A 30 -20.08 4.72 -7.85
C TRP A 30 -19.57 3.52 -8.65
N ASN A 31 -20.39 3.06 -9.59
CA ASN A 31 -20.06 2.01 -10.53
C ASN A 31 -19.62 2.61 -11.88
N VAL A 32 -18.46 2.20 -12.40
CA VAL A 32 -18.09 2.45 -13.80
C VAL A 32 -18.59 1.26 -14.60
N ASN A 33 -19.59 1.46 -15.47
CA ASN A 33 -20.22 0.39 -16.26
C ASN A 33 -20.75 -0.80 -15.41
N GLY A 34 -21.21 -0.54 -14.18
CA GLY A 34 -21.73 -1.59 -13.29
C GLY A 34 -20.66 -2.39 -12.53
N GLN A 35 -19.38 -2.00 -12.63
CA GLN A 35 -18.28 -2.63 -11.88
C GLN A 35 -17.67 -1.66 -10.85
N LEU A 36 -17.41 -2.19 -9.65
CA LEU A 36 -16.69 -1.51 -8.58
C LEU A 36 -15.24 -1.25 -9.03
N SER A 37 -14.83 0.01 -9.08
CA SER A 37 -13.47 0.40 -9.45
C SER A 37 -12.80 1.22 -8.36
N SER A 38 -12.04 0.54 -7.49
CA SER A 38 -11.37 1.16 -6.34
C SER A 38 -10.32 2.21 -6.75
N PHE A 39 -9.63 2.02 -7.88
CA PHE A 39 -8.61 2.95 -8.37
C PHE A 39 -9.21 4.26 -8.89
N TRP A 40 -10.34 4.20 -9.58
CA TRP A 40 -11.07 5.39 -10.01
C TRP A 40 -11.58 6.19 -8.82
N ASN A 41 -12.08 5.50 -7.80
CA ASN A 41 -12.56 6.12 -6.57
C ASN A 41 -11.44 6.92 -5.87
N ILE A 42 -10.26 6.30 -5.71
CA ILE A 42 -9.07 6.95 -5.13
C ILE A 42 -8.69 8.22 -5.91
N SER A 43 -8.76 8.20 -7.25
CA SER A 43 -8.45 9.37 -8.07
C SER A 43 -9.48 10.48 -7.92
N GLN A 44 -10.76 10.14 -7.79
CA GLN A 44 -11.86 11.10 -7.75
C GLN A 44 -11.97 11.83 -6.40
N TYR A 45 -11.64 11.14 -5.31
CA TYR A 45 -11.50 11.74 -3.97
C TYR A 45 -10.18 12.51 -3.79
N GLY A 46 -9.34 12.62 -4.83
CA GLY A 46 -8.04 13.28 -4.75
C GLY A 46 -7.03 12.55 -3.85
N LEU A 47 -7.28 11.28 -3.53
CA LEU A 47 -6.43 10.43 -2.70
C LEU A 47 -5.32 9.73 -3.50
N ALA A 48 -5.34 9.82 -4.83
CA ALA A 48 -4.31 9.27 -5.72
C ALA A 48 -2.87 9.69 -5.35
N PRO A 49 -2.57 10.97 -5.02
CA PRO A 49 -1.23 11.37 -4.61
C PRO A 49 -0.78 10.65 -3.33
N ALA A 50 -1.67 10.54 -2.34
CA ALA A 50 -1.38 9.82 -1.10
C ALA A 50 -1.12 8.33 -1.39
N PHE A 51 -1.96 7.70 -2.22
CA PHE A 51 -1.77 6.31 -2.63
C PHE A 51 -0.39 6.07 -3.27
N TYR A 52 0.03 6.92 -4.22
CA TYR A 52 1.35 6.79 -4.84
C TYR A 52 2.50 7.00 -3.87
N ILE A 53 2.38 7.92 -2.91
CA ILE A 53 3.38 8.11 -1.85
C ILE A 53 3.49 6.85 -0.99
N PHE A 54 2.36 6.29 -0.55
CA PHE A 54 2.37 5.06 0.24
C PHE A 54 2.96 3.88 -0.54
N VAL A 55 2.61 3.73 -1.82
CA VAL A 55 3.21 2.72 -2.70
C VAL A 55 4.73 2.92 -2.83
N GLY A 56 5.19 4.16 -3.01
CA GLY A 56 6.61 4.48 -3.07
C GLY A 56 7.36 4.11 -1.79
N ILE A 57 6.79 4.44 -0.63
CA ILE A 57 7.34 4.06 0.69
C ILE A 57 7.36 2.53 0.83
N ALA A 58 6.33 1.83 0.38
CA ALA A 58 6.28 0.37 0.43
C ALA A 58 7.32 -0.29 -0.48
N ILE A 59 7.56 0.23 -1.68
CA ILE A 59 8.61 -0.28 -2.59
C ILE A 59 10.00 -0.08 -1.97
N LEU A 60 10.27 1.11 -1.42
CA LEU A 60 11.52 1.39 -0.71
C LEU A 60 11.68 0.48 0.50
N GLY A 61 10.62 0.31 1.28
CA GLY A 61 10.55 -0.61 2.39
C GLY A 61 10.92 -2.03 1.96
N ILE A 62 10.19 -2.61 1.01
CA ILE A 62 10.42 -3.97 0.49
C ILE A 62 11.87 -4.12 0.00
N SER A 63 12.42 -3.13 -0.71
CA SER A 63 13.80 -3.15 -1.19
C SER A 63 14.80 -3.27 -0.03
N VAL A 64 14.60 -2.49 1.03
CA VAL A 64 15.43 -2.55 2.25
C VAL A 64 15.21 -3.85 3.04
N ALA A 65 13.98 -4.38 3.09
CA ALA A 65 13.73 -5.69 3.70
C ALA A 65 14.47 -6.81 2.98
N ILE A 66 14.35 -6.86 1.65
CA ILE A 66 15.02 -7.85 0.82
C ILE A 66 16.53 -7.76 1.04
N TRP A 67 17.10 -6.56 1.00
CA TRP A 67 18.52 -6.36 1.32
C TRP A 67 18.88 -6.88 2.71
N GLY A 68 18.10 -6.51 3.73
CA GLY A 68 18.31 -6.93 5.11
C GLY A 68 18.20 -8.45 5.32
N VAL A 69 17.37 -9.14 4.54
CA VAL A 69 17.23 -10.60 4.56
C VAL A 69 18.42 -11.30 3.91
N PHE A 70 18.94 -10.79 2.79
CA PHE A 70 20.06 -11.41 2.05
C PHE A 70 21.44 -11.10 2.64
N GLU A 71 21.54 -10.06 3.46
CA GLU A 71 22.75 -9.73 4.17
C GLU A 71 23.04 -10.82 5.23
N LYS A 72 23.93 -11.76 4.90
CA LYS A 72 24.42 -12.79 5.83
C LYS A 72 25.02 -12.12 7.06
N GLU A 73 24.60 -12.56 8.26
CA GLU A 73 25.38 -12.31 9.48
C GLU A 73 26.80 -12.79 9.21
N LYS A 74 27.75 -11.85 9.22
CA LYS A 74 29.14 -12.13 9.54
C LYS A 74 29.26 -12.20 11.06
#